data_AF-A0A2P6N124-F1
#
_entry.id   AF-A0A2P6N124-F1
#
_cell.length_a   1.000
_cell.length_b   1.000
_cell.length_c   1.000
_cell.angle_alpha   90.00
_cell.angle_beta   90.00
_cell.angle_gamma   90.00
#
_symmetry.space_group_name_H-M   'P 1'
#
loop_
_entity.id
_entity.type
_entity.pdbx_description
1 polymer ?
#
loop_
_entity_poly.entity_id
_entity_poly.type
_entity_poly.pdbx_seq_one_letter_code
_entity_poly.pdbx_strand_id
1 'polypeptide(L)'
;MGVLDVERDPLSWQQTRDVIITNTTAASLSVIGSFLVILAYFLQHSSKYKQTLFHLIVCLAFADFCASATIVISSVTLLSLPSGTSMSVCIGYRAVIHYFYLASFCWTVFISLHLYRSASQKPDYDRLYWIYHGISWIVPAIFVATLIGTGNIVQMAPQGGHSMWCHVNPREVWYFWFIPLILSMVISIVLYALTLSRYYQIRSGQITISIKASHFNIQKRISFFILTFIFCWLWDIIQHVIPYDEDKPIFAIAIVHAIFVPLQGFLNCLLYGFSSNLINLRTLMCMKKRPKPLHFGERAPLMNSVSSSYRNNMQKEGLSSSGYYAGWSRDNTDGELSSL
;
A
#
# COMPACT_ATOMS: atom_id res chain seq x y z
N MET A 1 6.96 -0.89 -48.18
CA MET A 1 6.41 -0.10 -47.04
C MET A 1 7.48 -0.08 -45.99
N GLY A 2 8.05 1.11 -45.79
CA GLY A 2 9.40 1.34 -45.27
C GLY A 2 9.60 0.85 -43.84
N VAL A 3 10.75 0.23 -43.65
CA VAL A 3 11.42 -0.02 -42.38
C VAL A 3 11.49 1.32 -41.64
N LEU A 4 10.81 1.42 -40.50
CA LEU A 4 11.05 2.49 -39.54
C LEU A 4 12.39 2.16 -38.88
N ASP A 5 13.47 2.60 -39.53
CA ASP A 5 14.77 2.76 -38.91
C ASP A 5 14.59 3.76 -37.76
N VAL A 6 14.47 3.22 -36.55
CA VAL A 6 14.47 3.99 -35.31
C VAL A 6 15.92 4.39 -35.04
N GLU A 7 16.44 5.31 -35.86
CA GLU A 7 17.63 6.08 -35.53
C GLU A 7 17.19 7.19 -34.56
N ARG A 8 16.85 6.76 -33.34
CA ARG A 8 16.65 7.66 -32.19
C ARG A 8 18.01 8.27 -31.92
N ASP A 9 18.20 9.57 -32.20
CA ASP A 9 19.36 10.32 -31.72
C ASP A 9 19.49 10.09 -30.20
N PRO A 10 20.44 9.23 -29.76
CA PRO A 10 20.48 8.83 -28.37
C PRO A 10 20.98 10.02 -27.56
N LEU A 11 20.38 10.25 -26.39
CA LEU A 11 20.92 11.16 -25.37
C LEU A 11 22.44 11.04 -25.35
N SER A 12 23.14 12.18 -25.31
CA SER A 12 24.61 12.16 -25.26
C SER A 12 25.08 11.31 -24.08
N TRP A 13 26.30 10.76 -24.15
CA TRP A 13 26.85 9.95 -23.06
C TRP A 13 26.79 10.66 -21.70
N GLN A 14 26.96 11.99 -21.69
CA GLN A 14 26.83 12.80 -20.50
C GLN A 14 25.39 12.85 -19.99
N GLN A 15 24.41 13.10 -20.86
CA GLN A 15 23.00 13.08 -20.50
C GLN A 15 22.54 11.71 -19.99
N THR A 16 22.99 10.63 -20.63
CA THR A 16 22.69 9.26 -20.19
C THR A 16 23.26 8.98 -18.79
N ARG A 17 24.49 9.42 -18.53
CA ARG A 17 25.11 9.31 -17.20
C ARG A 17 24.34 10.10 -16.15
N ASP A 18 23.91 11.32 -16.47
CA ASP A 18 23.16 12.17 -15.54
C ASP A 18 21.79 11.57 -15.20
N VAL A 19 21.11 10.95 -16.17
CA VAL A 19 19.87 10.19 -15.93
C VAL A 19 20.13 8.99 -15.00
N ILE A 20 21.21 8.23 -15.21
CA ILE A 20 21.56 7.07 -14.36
C ILE A 20 21.86 7.52 -12.92
N ILE A 21 22.64 8.57 -12.72
CA ILE A 21 22.98 9.11 -11.39
C ILE A 21 21.71 9.58 -10.67
N THR A 22 20.85 10.31 -11.39
CA THR A 22 19.56 10.79 -10.88
C THR A 22 18.67 9.63 -10.43
N ASN A 23 18.49 8.64 -11.31
CA ASN A 23 17.70 7.44 -11.03
C ASN A 23 18.23 6.68 -9.81
N THR A 24 19.56 6.56 -9.70
CA THR A 24 20.22 5.86 -8.59
C THR A 24 20.03 6.59 -7.26
N THR A 25 20.08 7.92 -7.28
CA THR A 25 19.86 8.75 -6.08
C THR A 25 18.42 8.63 -5.59
N ALA A 26 17.45 8.75 -6.50
CA ALA A 26 16.04 8.58 -6.16
C ALA A 26 15.72 7.14 -5.68
N ALA A 27 16.30 6.12 -6.31
CA ALA A 27 16.18 4.73 -5.87
C ALA A 27 16.79 4.52 -4.47
N SER A 28 17.92 5.17 -4.15
CA SER A 28 18.54 5.08 -2.83
C SER A 28 17.63 5.66 -1.73
N LEU A 29 16.98 6.80 -2.00
CA LEU A 29 15.98 7.36 -1.08
C LEU A 29 14.80 6.40 -0.89
N SER A 30 14.37 5.74 -1.95
CA SER A 30 13.28 4.76 -1.89
C SER A 30 13.64 3.49 -1.12
N VAL A 31 14.87 3.00 -1.24
CA VAL A 31 15.39 1.91 -0.40
C VAL A 31 15.28 2.29 1.08
N ILE A 32 15.76 3.48 1.46
CA ILE A 32 15.70 3.97 2.83
C ILE A 32 14.25 4.10 3.30
N GLY A 33 13.39 4.75 2.52
CA GLY A 33 11.99 4.95 2.87
C GLY A 33 11.22 3.64 3.05
N SER A 34 11.36 2.73 2.10
CA SER A 34 10.70 1.42 2.14
C SER A 34 11.19 0.59 3.33
N PHE A 35 12.49 0.62 3.63
CA PHE A 35 13.05 -0.04 4.80
C PHE A 35 12.48 0.52 6.11
N LEU A 36 12.34 1.85 6.23
CA LEU A 36 11.74 2.48 7.40
C LEU A 36 10.28 2.08 7.62
N VAL A 37 9.50 1.93 6.54
CA VAL A 37 8.11 1.42 6.62
C VAL A 37 8.08 -0.02 7.14
N ILE A 38 8.93 -0.89 6.58
CA ILE A 38 9.05 -2.30 7.00
C ILE A 38 9.45 -2.38 8.48
N LEU A 39 10.46 -1.61 8.90
CA LEU A 39 10.91 -1.55 10.28
C LEU A 39 9.80 -1.06 11.22
N ALA A 40 9.10 0.01 10.84
CA ALA A 40 8.01 0.57 11.63
C ALA A 40 6.86 -0.44 11.84
N TYR A 41 6.61 -1.31 10.86
CA TYR A 41 5.62 -2.39 11.01
C TYR A 41 6.01 -3.37 12.11
N PHE A 42 7.25 -3.87 12.12
CA PHE A 42 7.70 -4.82 13.15
C PHE A 42 7.71 -4.22 14.56
N LEU A 43 7.91 -2.91 14.67
CA LEU A 43 7.92 -2.20 15.96
C LEU A 43 6.52 -1.89 16.50
N GLN A 44 5.47 -1.98 15.68
CA GLN A 44 4.11 -1.65 16.07
C GLN A 44 3.29 -2.89 16.42
N HIS A 45 2.71 -2.90 17.63
CA HIS A 45 1.73 -3.91 18.03
C HIS A 45 0.33 -3.31 17.86
N SER A 46 -0.52 -3.90 17.00
CA SER A 46 -1.82 -3.31 16.61
C SER A 46 -2.94 -4.36 16.46
N SER A 47 -4.18 -3.87 16.47
CA SER A 47 -5.44 -4.64 16.35
C SER A 47 -5.58 -5.39 15.00
N LYS A 48 -6.26 -6.55 15.00
CA LYS A 48 -6.43 -7.48 13.84
C LYS A 48 -6.82 -6.79 12.52
N TYR A 49 -7.78 -5.86 12.54
CA TYR A 49 -8.24 -5.17 11.32
C TYR A 49 -7.21 -4.16 10.78
N LYS A 50 -6.59 -3.38 11.67
CA LYS A 50 -5.47 -2.51 11.30
C LYS A 50 -4.31 -3.33 10.75
N GLN A 51 -4.10 -4.52 11.33
CA GLN A 51 -3.11 -5.48 10.87
C GLN A 51 -3.25 -5.77 9.38
N THR A 52 -4.42 -6.18 8.86
CA THR A 52 -4.54 -6.56 7.44
C THR A 52 -4.08 -5.46 6.48
N LEU A 53 -4.57 -4.22 6.66
CA LEU A 53 -4.15 -3.10 5.81
C LEU A 53 -2.65 -2.80 5.94
N PHE A 54 -2.10 -2.84 7.17
CA PHE A 54 -0.67 -2.66 7.39
C PHE A 54 0.17 -3.77 6.72
N HIS A 55 -0.28 -5.03 6.74
CA HIS A 55 0.41 -6.11 6.02
C HIS A 55 0.47 -5.84 4.51
N LEU A 56 -0.62 -5.34 3.90
CA LEU A 56 -0.62 -4.98 2.48
C LEU A 56 0.40 -3.86 2.18
N ILE A 57 0.46 -2.84 3.04
CA ILE A 57 1.42 -1.73 2.91
C ILE A 57 2.86 -2.23 3.03
N VAL A 58 3.13 -3.19 3.91
CA VAL A 58 4.47 -3.77 4.08
C VAL A 58 4.85 -4.61 2.88
N CYS A 59 3.91 -5.34 2.28
CA CYS A 59 4.17 -6.08 1.04
C CYS A 59 4.46 -5.14 -0.14
N LEU A 60 3.73 -4.02 -0.23
CA LEU A 60 4.04 -2.95 -1.18
C LEU A 60 5.44 -2.38 -0.94
N ALA A 61 5.78 -2.02 0.32
CA ALA A 61 7.09 -1.50 0.68
C ALA A 61 8.21 -2.52 0.42
N PHE A 62 7.96 -3.81 0.62
CA PHE A 62 8.92 -4.86 0.29
C PHE A 62 9.17 -4.94 -1.22
N ALA A 63 8.11 -4.86 -2.04
CA ALA A 63 8.26 -4.82 -3.49
C ALA A 63 9.06 -3.58 -3.94
N ASP A 64 8.71 -2.40 -3.43
CA ASP A 64 9.41 -1.14 -3.74
C ASP A 64 10.89 -1.19 -3.29
N PHE A 65 11.16 -1.74 -2.09
CA PHE A 65 12.52 -1.95 -1.59
C PHE A 65 13.34 -2.84 -2.53
N CYS A 66 12.81 -3.99 -2.93
CA CYS A 66 13.54 -4.92 -3.80
C CYS A 66 13.78 -4.34 -5.19
N ALA A 67 12.80 -3.65 -5.78
CA ALA A 67 12.95 -2.97 -7.06
C ALA A 67 14.04 -1.90 -6.99
N SER A 68 13.95 -0.97 -6.02
CA SER A 68 14.90 0.12 -5.86
C SER A 68 16.30 -0.37 -5.47
N ALA A 69 16.42 -1.38 -4.62
CA ALA A 69 17.71 -1.96 -4.26
C ALA A 69 18.40 -2.59 -5.49
N THR A 70 17.63 -3.28 -6.33
CA THR A 70 18.15 -3.85 -7.58
C THR A 70 18.59 -2.76 -8.55
N ILE A 71 17.86 -1.65 -8.64
CA ILE A 71 18.28 -0.46 -9.43
C ILE A 71 19.63 0.07 -8.92
N VAL A 72 19.78 0.27 -7.60
CA VAL A 72 21.05 0.77 -7.04
C VAL A 72 22.20 -0.20 -7.34
N ILE A 73 22.00 -1.50 -7.09
CA ILE A 73 23.03 -2.53 -7.32
C ILE A 73 23.42 -2.59 -8.80
N SER A 74 22.43 -2.61 -9.70
CA SER A 74 22.67 -2.68 -11.14
C SER A 74 23.36 -1.41 -11.66
N SER A 75 22.94 -0.22 -11.24
CA SER A 75 23.62 1.03 -11.59
C SER A 75 25.08 1.06 -11.13
N VAL A 76 25.36 0.65 -9.89
CA VAL A 76 26.74 0.60 -9.37
C VAL A 76 27.59 -0.42 -10.14
N THR A 77 27.03 -1.60 -10.42
CA THR A 77 27.71 -2.65 -11.20
C THR A 77 28.07 -2.14 -12.59
N LEU A 78 27.13 -1.46 -13.25
CA LEU A 78 27.32 -0.92 -14.61
C LEU A 78 28.31 0.23 -14.68
N LEU A 79 28.33 1.11 -13.66
CA LEU A 79 29.29 2.20 -13.58
C LEU A 79 30.70 1.73 -13.19
N SER A 80 30.80 0.62 -12.43
CA SER A 80 32.07 0.11 -11.89
C SER A 80 32.76 -0.92 -12.79
N LEU A 81 32.03 -1.56 -13.71
CA LEU A 81 32.57 -2.55 -14.65
C LEU A 81 32.30 -2.14 -16.11
N PRO A 82 33.13 -1.23 -16.67
CA PRO A 82 32.98 -0.79 -18.06
C PRO A 82 33.15 -1.92 -19.09
N SER A 83 33.85 -2.99 -18.71
CA SER A 83 34.21 -4.13 -19.57
C SER A 83 33.08 -5.17 -19.76
N GLY A 84 31.86 -4.86 -19.31
CA GLY A 84 30.65 -5.63 -19.63
C GLY A 84 30.14 -6.49 -18.49
N THR A 85 28.88 -6.26 -18.12
CA THR A 85 28.09 -7.22 -17.34
C THR A 85 27.66 -8.36 -18.27
N SER A 86 27.74 -9.62 -17.81
CA SER A 86 27.28 -10.75 -18.62
C SER A 86 25.80 -10.59 -18.97
N MET A 87 25.40 -11.03 -20.17
CA MET A 87 24.01 -10.91 -20.65
C MET A 87 23.01 -11.50 -19.63
N SER A 88 23.34 -12.64 -19.03
CA SER A 88 22.51 -13.29 -18.01
C SER A 88 22.29 -12.43 -16.77
N VAL A 89 23.33 -11.72 -16.29
CA VAL A 89 23.22 -10.81 -15.14
C VAL A 89 22.38 -9.58 -15.51
N CYS A 90 22.56 -9.05 -16.71
CA CYS A 90 21.78 -7.93 -17.22
C CYS A 90 20.27 -8.28 -17.34
N ILE A 91 19.95 -9.45 -17.90
CA ILE A 91 18.58 -9.99 -17.94
C ILE A 91 18.05 -10.18 -16.52
N GLY A 92 18.86 -10.73 -15.62
CA GLY A 92 18.50 -10.94 -14.21
C GLY A 92 18.10 -9.64 -13.52
N TYR A 93 18.92 -8.59 -13.61
CA TYR A 93 18.57 -7.28 -13.04
C TYR A 93 17.28 -6.73 -13.63
N ARG A 94 17.12 -6.77 -14.96
CA ARG A 94 15.91 -6.28 -15.61
C ARG A 94 14.68 -7.07 -15.16
N ALA A 95 14.76 -8.39 -15.10
CA ALA A 95 13.68 -9.26 -14.67
C ALA A 95 13.24 -8.98 -13.22
N VAL A 96 14.20 -8.84 -12.31
CA VAL A 96 13.92 -8.56 -10.89
C VAL A 96 13.24 -7.21 -10.71
N ILE A 97 13.75 -6.16 -11.36
CA ILE A 97 13.14 -4.82 -11.33
C ILE A 97 11.71 -4.89 -11.87
N HIS A 98 11.53 -5.53 -13.03
CA HIS A 98 10.23 -5.64 -13.70
C HIS A 98 9.21 -6.41 -12.84
N TYR A 99 9.63 -7.52 -12.22
CA TYR A 99 8.79 -8.34 -11.34
C TYR A 99 8.26 -7.52 -10.16
N PHE A 100 9.16 -6.87 -9.44
CA PHE A 100 8.79 -6.16 -8.21
C PHE A 100 7.97 -4.90 -8.49
N TYR A 101 8.18 -4.21 -9.62
CA TYR A 101 7.29 -3.13 -10.02
C TYR A 101 5.89 -3.61 -10.39
N LEU A 102 5.75 -4.69 -11.17
CA LEU A 102 4.44 -5.28 -11.44
C LEU A 102 3.74 -5.73 -10.15
N ALA A 103 4.48 -6.30 -9.20
CA ALA A 103 3.93 -6.63 -7.88
C ALA A 103 3.46 -5.38 -7.12
N SER A 104 4.23 -4.30 -7.16
CA SER A 104 3.86 -3.00 -6.57
C SER A 104 2.55 -2.45 -7.17
N PHE A 105 2.34 -2.62 -8.48
CA PHE A 105 1.09 -2.22 -9.15
C PHE A 105 -0.10 -3.02 -8.63
N CYS A 106 0.04 -4.35 -8.56
CA CYS A 106 -0.99 -5.23 -8.01
C CYS A 106 -1.31 -4.88 -6.55
N TRP A 107 -0.29 -4.68 -5.72
CA TRP A 107 -0.48 -4.30 -4.32
C TRP A 107 -1.24 -2.99 -4.17
N THR A 108 -0.94 -1.98 -5.00
CA THR A 108 -1.64 -0.70 -4.98
C THR A 108 -3.12 -0.84 -5.32
N VAL A 109 -3.46 -1.67 -6.32
CA VAL A 109 -4.86 -2.00 -6.66
C VAL A 109 -5.57 -2.66 -5.49
N PHE A 110 -4.95 -3.64 -4.84
CA PHE A 110 -5.59 -4.34 -3.73
C PHE A 110 -5.68 -3.51 -2.45
N ILE A 111 -4.73 -2.61 -2.20
CA ILE A 111 -4.86 -1.60 -1.15
C ILE A 111 -6.08 -0.71 -1.43
N SER A 112 -6.24 -0.24 -2.67
CA SER A 112 -7.40 0.56 -3.09
C SER A 112 -8.72 -0.19 -2.90
N LEU A 113 -8.75 -1.47 -3.29
CA LEU A 113 -9.93 -2.32 -3.14
C LEU A 113 -10.27 -2.58 -1.66
N HIS A 114 -9.25 -2.85 -0.85
CA HIS A 114 -9.41 -3.05 0.59
C HIS A 114 -9.98 -1.80 1.26
N LEU A 115 -9.47 -0.61 0.92
CA LEU A 115 -9.99 0.67 1.42
C LEU A 115 -11.45 0.90 1.01
N TYR A 116 -11.80 0.64 -0.25
CA TYR A 116 -13.17 0.76 -0.73
C TYR A 116 -14.15 -0.18 0.00
N ARG A 117 -13.75 -1.44 0.18
CA ARG A 117 -14.57 -2.44 0.89
C ARG A 117 -14.74 -2.12 2.36
N SER A 118 -13.67 -1.62 2.99
CA SER A 118 -13.72 -1.10 4.35
C SER A 118 -14.72 0.04 4.50
N ALA A 119 -14.63 1.04 3.61
CA ALA A 119 -15.58 2.16 3.59
C ALA A 119 -17.03 1.67 3.38
N SER A 120 -17.20 0.57 2.66
CA SER A 120 -18.49 -0.07 2.39
C SER A 120 -18.95 -1.09 3.46
N GLN A 121 -18.20 -1.26 4.56
CA GLN A 121 -18.51 -2.17 5.66
C GLN A 121 -18.77 -3.64 5.25
N LYS A 122 -18.07 -4.15 4.23
CA LYS A 122 -18.25 -5.54 3.76
C LYS A 122 -17.34 -6.51 4.57
N PRO A 123 -17.86 -7.48 5.33
CA PRO A 123 -17.13 -8.16 6.40
C PRO A 123 -16.15 -9.29 5.99
N ASP A 124 -16.03 -9.64 4.71
CA ASP A 124 -15.16 -10.74 4.28
C ASP A 124 -13.73 -10.24 3.97
N TYR A 125 -12.84 -10.32 4.97
CA TYR A 125 -11.43 -9.87 4.88
C TYR A 125 -10.43 -11.04 4.91
N ASP A 126 -10.71 -12.12 5.64
CA ASP A 126 -9.75 -13.20 5.88
C ASP A 126 -9.51 -14.04 4.60
N ARG A 127 -10.56 -14.30 3.78
CA ARG A 127 -10.40 -15.01 2.49
C ARG A 127 -9.75 -14.13 1.43
N LEU A 128 -10.15 -12.87 1.36
CA LEU A 128 -9.66 -11.92 0.36
C LEU A 128 -8.17 -11.62 0.56
N TYR A 129 -7.69 -11.63 1.80
CA TYR A 129 -6.27 -11.46 2.10
C TYR A 129 -5.39 -12.44 1.29
N TRP A 130 -5.69 -13.74 1.33
CA TRP A 130 -4.92 -14.75 0.58
C TRP A 130 -5.04 -14.59 -0.93
N ILE A 131 -6.20 -14.15 -1.42
CA ILE A 131 -6.39 -13.85 -2.86
C ILE A 131 -5.49 -12.69 -3.28
N TYR A 132 -5.42 -11.62 -2.47
CA TYR A 132 -4.56 -10.46 -2.75
C TYR A 132 -3.08 -10.88 -2.83
N HIS A 133 -2.62 -11.70 -1.89
CA HIS A 133 -1.26 -12.25 -1.89
C HIS A 133 -0.98 -13.14 -3.10
N GLY A 134 -1.89 -14.06 -3.42
CA GLY A 134 -1.74 -14.94 -4.57
C GLY A 134 -1.61 -14.16 -5.86
N ILE A 135 -2.52 -13.21 -6.13
CA ILE A 135 -2.50 -12.44 -7.37
C ILE A 135 -1.27 -11.52 -7.43
N SER A 136 -0.94 -10.81 -6.35
CA SER A 136 0.13 -9.80 -6.36
C SER A 136 1.54 -10.36 -6.51
N TRP A 137 1.73 -11.65 -6.24
CA TRP A 137 3.03 -12.31 -6.45
C TRP A 137 3.05 -13.21 -7.68
N ILE A 138 1.98 -13.99 -7.90
CA ILE A 138 1.97 -15.00 -8.97
C ILE A 138 1.79 -14.35 -10.34
N VAL A 139 0.90 -13.37 -10.49
CA VAL A 139 0.67 -12.74 -11.80
C VAL A 139 1.93 -12.04 -12.32
N PRO A 140 2.63 -11.20 -11.53
CA PRO A 140 3.93 -10.65 -11.93
C PRO A 140 4.97 -11.72 -12.28
N ALA A 141 5.01 -12.83 -11.53
CA ALA A 141 5.94 -13.93 -11.79
C ALA A 141 5.69 -14.56 -13.17
N ILE A 142 4.42 -14.83 -13.51
CA ILE A 142 4.04 -15.37 -14.83
C ILE A 142 4.44 -14.41 -15.95
N PHE A 143 4.20 -13.11 -15.77
CA PHE A 143 4.56 -12.08 -16.77
C PHE A 143 6.08 -12.08 -17.04
N VAL A 144 6.89 -12.03 -15.99
CA VAL A 144 8.36 -12.00 -16.13
C VAL A 144 8.91 -13.34 -16.62
N ALA A 145 8.38 -14.47 -16.15
CA ALA A 145 8.77 -15.79 -16.64
C ALA A 145 8.48 -15.94 -18.14
N THR A 146 7.36 -15.40 -18.62
CA THR A 146 7.02 -15.38 -20.04
C THR A 146 8.00 -14.53 -20.84
N LEU A 147 8.35 -13.33 -20.35
CA LEU A 147 9.34 -12.46 -21.00
C LEU A 147 10.72 -13.13 -21.12
N ILE A 148 11.18 -13.81 -20.06
CA ILE A 148 12.46 -14.53 -20.08
C ILE A 148 12.36 -15.75 -21.01
N GLY A 149 11.32 -16.57 -20.87
CA GLY A 149 11.15 -17.80 -21.64
C GLY A 149 10.98 -17.58 -23.15
N THR A 150 10.47 -16.41 -23.53
CA THR A 150 10.33 -16.00 -24.95
C THR A 150 11.52 -15.19 -25.47
N GLY A 151 12.53 -14.90 -24.63
CA GLY A 151 13.72 -14.14 -25.05
C GLY A 151 13.45 -12.66 -25.34
N ASN A 152 12.40 -12.08 -24.74
CA ASN A 152 11.97 -10.70 -25.00
C ASN A 152 12.62 -9.64 -24.10
N ILE A 153 13.64 -10.03 -23.33
CA ILE A 153 14.56 -9.12 -22.66
C ILE A 153 15.87 -9.09 -23.45
N VAL A 154 16.18 -7.94 -24.03
CA VAL A 154 17.27 -7.79 -25.00
C VAL A 154 18.14 -6.57 -24.66
N GLN A 155 19.41 -6.63 -25.03
CA GLN A 155 20.33 -5.51 -24.94
C GLN A 155 20.33 -4.78 -26.29
N MET A 156 19.66 -3.62 -26.37
CA MET A 156 19.60 -2.83 -27.60
C MET A 156 20.58 -1.66 -27.52
N ALA A 157 21.65 -1.68 -28.31
CA ALA A 157 22.55 -0.55 -28.43
C ALA A 157 22.19 0.33 -29.63
N PRO A 158 22.34 1.66 -29.54
CA PRO A 158 22.44 2.49 -30.73
C PRO A 158 23.70 2.10 -31.50
N GLN A 159 23.58 1.89 -32.82
CA GLN A 159 24.71 1.77 -33.77
C GLN A 159 25.72 0.62 -33.50
N GLY A 160 25.24 -0.55 -33.08
CA GLY A 160 26.09 -1.76 -33.00
C GLY A 160 27.06 -1.84 -31.81
N GLY A 161 26.91 -0.94 -30.82
CA GLY A 161 27.62 -1.03 -29.55
C GLY A 161 27.00 -2.02 -28.55
N HIS A 162 27.32 -1.87 -27.27
CA HIS A 162 26.62 -2.52 -26.15
C HIS A 162 25.84 -1.47 -25.36
N SER A 163 24.51 -1.62 -25.23
CA SER A 163 23.76 -0.80 -24.25
C SER A 163 24.15 -1.24 -22.85
N MET A 164 24.35 -0.29 -21.94
CA MET A 164 24.65 -0.61 -20.55
C MET A 164 23.46 -1.29 -19.84
N TRP A 165 22.28 -1.39 -20.49
CA TRP A 165 21.07 -1.93 -19.88
C TRP A 165 20.34 -2.92 -20.78
N CYS A 166 19.62 -3.84 -20.12
CA CYS A 166 18.67 -4.73 -20.77
C CYS A 166 17.28 -4.11 -20.75
N HIS A 167 16.63 -4.14 -21.91
CA HIS A 167 15.31 -3.58 -22.13
C HIS A 167 14.34 -4.69 -22.55
N VAL A 168 13.05 -4.46 -22.28
CA VAL A 168 12.02 -5.30 -22.90
C VAL A 168 11.91 -4.89 -24.36
N ASN A 169 11.71 -5.88 -25.24
CA ASN A 169 11.46 -5.63 -26.66
C ASN A 169 10.38 -4.54 -26.85
N PRO A 170 10.59 -3.50 -27.67
CA PRO A 170 9.63 -2.43 -27.92
C PRO A 170 8.25 -2.89 -28.36
N ARG A 171 8.13 -4.06 -29.00
CA ARG A 171 6.82 -4.63 -29.35
C ARG A 171 6.09 -5.18 -28.11
N GLU A 172 6.83 -5.83 -27.23
CA GLU A 172 6.29 -6.54 -26.07
C GLU A 172 6.12 -5.65 -24.83
N VAL A 173 6.81 -4.51 -24.77
CA VAL A 173 6.71 -3.56 -23.65
C VAL A 173 5.27 -3.08 -23.43
N TRP A 174 4.48 -2.93 -24.50
CA TRP A 174 3.07 -2.56 -24.37
C TRP A 174 2.27 -3.58 -23.55
N TYR A 175 2.43 -4.86 -23.86
CA TYR A 175 1.66 -5.93 -23.22
C TYR A 175 2.14 -6.26 -21.81
N PHE A 176 3.46 -6.30 -21.62
CA PHE A 176 4.05 -6.76 -20.37
C PHE A 176 4.41 -5.63 -19.40
N TRP A 177 4.19 -4.36 -19.77
CA TRP A 177 4.48 -3.20 -18.91
C TRP A 177 3.37 -2.15 -18.95
N PHE A 178 3.11 -1.51 -20.08
CA PHE A 178 2.19 -0.36 -20.12
C PHE A 178 0.72 -0.72 -19.88
N ILE A 179 0.22 -1.81 -20.48
CA ILE A 179 -1.16 -2.26 -20.23
C ILE A 179 -1.37 -2.59 -18.73
N PRO A 180 -0.52 -3.41 -18.08
CA PRO A 180 -0.61 -3.62 -16.63
C PRO A 180 -0.56 -2.32 -15.82
N LEU A 181 0.35 -1.41 -16.16
CA LEU A 181 0.49 -0.12 -15.48
C LEU A 181 -0.79 0.72 -15.60
N ILE A 182 -1.23 1.01 -16.82
CA ILE A 182 -2.42 1.84 -17.08
C ILE A 182 -3.66 1.22 -16.46
N LEU A 183 -3.85 -0.10 -16.60
CA LEU A 183 -4.98 -0.80 -16.01
C LEU A 183 -4.99 -0.67 -14.49
N SER A 184 -3.84 -0.88 -13.84
CA SER A 184 -3.71 -0.74 -12.39
C SER A 184 -3.98 0.69 -11.91
N MET A 185 -3.54 1.69 -12.68
CA MET A 185 -3.75 3.11 -12.41
C MET A 185 -5.22 3.50 -12.53
N VAL A 186 -5.88 3.12 -13.62
CA VAL A 186 -7.31 3.39 -13.83
C VAL A 186 -8.16 2.72 -12.74
N ILE A 187 -7.92 1.44 -12.44
CA ILE A 187 -8.66 0.73 -11.37
C ILE A 187 -8.45 1.43 -10.03
N SER A 188 -7.21 1.81 -9.70
CA SER A 188 -6.90 2.48 -8.43
C SER A 188 -7.57 3.85 -8.33
N ILE A 189 -7.61 4.64 -9.41
CA ILE A 189 -8.33 5.93 -9.47
C ILE A 189 -9.82 5.73 -9.23
N VAL A 190 -10.45 4.78 -9.91
CA VAL A 190 -11.89 4.50 -9.76
C VAL A 190 -12.20 4.08 -8.32
N LEU A 191 -11.44 3.14 -7.76
CA LEU A 191 -11.65 2.68 -6.38
C LEU A 191 -11.39 3.79 -5.35
N TYR A 192 -10.41 4.65 -5.59
CA TYR A 192 -10.16 5.82 -4.76
C TYR A 192 -11.33 6.80 -4.78
N ALA A 193 -11.83 7.14 -5.97
CA ALA A 193 -12.99 8.02 -6.13
C ALA A 193 -14.22 7.46 -5.41
N LEU A 194 -14.53 6.16 -5.61
CA LEU A 194 -15.62 5.48 -4.92
C LEU A 194 -15.45 5.49 -3.39
N THR A 195 -14.22 5.29 -2.91
CA THR A 195 -13.90 5.35 -1.47
C THR A 195 -14.17 6.76 -0.90
N LEU A 196 -13.74 7.81 -1.61
CA LEU A 196 -14.00 9.20 -1.20
C LEU A 196 -15.50 9.51 -1.20
N SER A 197 -16.25 9.08 -2.22
CA SER A 197 -17.71 9.26 -2.27
C SER A 197 -18.39 8.62 -1.07
N ARG A 198 -17.97 7.41 -0.67
CA ARG A 198 -18.50 6.74 0.52
C ARG A 198 -18.16 7.49 1.80
N TYR A 199 -16.93 7.98 1.95
CA TYR A 199 -16.57 8.79 3.11
C TYR A 199 -17.37 10.09 3.20
N TYR A 200 -17.66 10.73 2.07
CA TYR A 200 -18.49 11.93 2.05
C TYR A 200 -19.94 11.62 2.48
N GLN A 201 -20.54 10.55 1.94
CA GLN A 201 -21.90 10.11 2.31
C GLN A 201 -22.04 9.79 3.80
N ILE A 202 -21.07 9.08 4.37
CA ILE A 202 -21.05 8.74 5.81
C ILE A 202 -20.91 10.01 6.66
N ARG A 203 -20.14 11.01 6.20
CA ARG A 203 -19.99 12.28 6.92
C ARG A 203 -21.27 13.13 6.89
N SER A 204 -22.05 13.07 5.81
CA SER A 204 -23.33 13.78 5.70
C SER A 204 -24.49 13.10 6.45
N GLY A 205 -24.40 11.79 6.72
CA GLY A 205 -25.41 11.02 7.47
C GLY A 205 -25.05 10.84 8.94
N GLN A 206 -25.86 11.35 9.86
CA GLN A 206 -25.59 11.52 11.30
C GLN A 206 -25.49 10.24 12.18
N ILE A 207 -25.06 9.07 11.68
CA ILE A 207 -25.23 7.79 12.41
C ILE A 207 -23.90 7.22 12.95
N THR A 208 -23.78 7.20 14.29
CA THR A 208 -22.80 6.47 15.15
C THR A 208 -21.34 6.98 15.13
N ILE A 209 -21.12 8.13 15.77
CA ILE A 209 -20.05 9.08 15.42
C ILE A 209 -18.68 8.86 16.10
N SER A 210 -18.56 8.24 17.28
CA SER A 210 -17.29 8.32 18.04
C SER A 210 -16.22 7.25 17.66
N ILE A 211 -16.60 5.96 17.63
CA ILE A 211 -15.62 4.86 17.43
C ILE A 211 -15.26 4.68 15.95
N LYS A 212 -16.20 4.91 15.04
CA LYS A 212 -15.98 4.76 13.59
C LYS A 212 -15.13 5.91 13.00
N ALA A 213 -15.24 7.14 13.51
CA ALA A 213 -14.54 8.32 12.99
C ALA A 213 -13.00 8.22 13.05
N SER A 214 -12.45 7.62 14.10
CA SER A 214 -11.00 7.43 14.25
C SER A 214 -10.43 6.46 13.19
N HIS A 215 -11.16 5.38 12.88
CA HIS A 215 -10.76 4.41 11.86
C HIS A 215 -10.83 5.02 10.45
N PHE A 216 -11.84 5.84 10.17
CA PHE A 216 -11.98 6.52 8.88
C PHE A 216 -10.86 7.53 8.60
N ASN A 217 -10.42 8.30 9.60
CA ASN A 217 -9.35 9.27 9.42
C ASN A 217 -8.01 8.60 9.06
N ILE A 218 -7.71 7.45 9.67
CA ILE A 218 -6.50 6.67 9.35
C ILE A 218 -6.58 6.12 7.92
N GLN A 219 -7.71 5.55 7.51
CA GLN A 219 -7.89 5.01 6.16
C GLN A 219 -7.83 6.09 5.09
N LYS A 220 -8.40 7.27 5.35
CA LYS A 220 -8.28 8.43 4.45
C LYS A 220 -6.83 8.86 4.28
N ARG A 221 -6.02 8.84 5.34
CA ARG A 221 -4.59 9.17 5.23
C ARG A 221 -3.81 8.11 4.45
N ILE A 222 -4.15 6.83 4.64
CA ILE A 222 -3.52 5.72 3.89
C ILE A 222 -3.94 5.75 2.40
N SER A 223 -5.10 6.32 2.07
CA SER A 223 -5.51 6.45 0.67
C SER A 223 -4.62 7.39 -0.17
N PHE A 224 -3.77 8.20 0.47
CA PHE A 224 -2.76 9.02 -0.23
C PHE A 224 -1.68 8.17 -0.93
N PHE A 225 -1.46 6.92 -0.54
CA PHE A 225 -0.54 6.00 -1.24
C PHE A 225 -0.94 5.80 -2.71
N ILE A 226 -2.25 5.86 -3.00
CA ILE A 226 -2.79 5.76 -4.35
C ILE A 226 -2.41 6.99 -5.17
N LEU A 227 -2.43 8.18 -4.55
CA LEU A 227 -1.99 9.42 -5.22
C LEU A 227 -0.49 9.40 -5.48
N THR A 228 0.31 8.88 -4.54
CA THR A 228 1.76 8.68 -4.76
C THR A 228 2.01 7.78 -5.95
N PHE A 229 1.33 6.64 -6.04
CA PHE A 229 1.43 5.75 -7.19
C PHE A 229 1.13 6.49 -8.50
N ILE A 230 -0.02 7.15 -8.58
CA ILE A 230 -0.42 7.92 -9.78
C ILE A 230 0.66 8.95 -10.14
N PHE A 231 1.13 9.70 -9.16
CA PHE A 231 2.10 10.77 -9.37
C PHE A 231 3.47 10.24 -9.81
N CYS A 232 3.95 9.14 -9.24
CA CYS A 232 5.23 8.54 -9.61
C CYS A 232 5.22 7.95 -11.01
N TRP A 233 4.15 7.24 -11.37
CA TRP A 233 4.12 6.44 -12.60
C TRP A 233 3.56 7.16 -13.82
N LEU A 234 2.87 8.30 -13.63
CA LEU A 234 2.39 9.12 -14.74
C LEU A 234 3.54 9.53 -15.69
N TRP A 235 4.72 9.82 -15.14
CA TRP A 235 5.88 10.25 -15.92
C TRP A 235 6.41 9.18 -16.88
N ASP A 236 6.30 7.90 -16.51
CA ASP A 236 6.68 6.78 -17.37
C ASP A 236 5.76 6.68 -18.60
N ILE A 237 4.46 6.88 -18.40
CA ILE A 237 3.49 6.94 -19.49
C ILE A 237 3.75 8.15 -20.38
N ILE A 238 3.95 9.33 -19.78
CA ILE A 238 4.22 10.58 -20.51
C ILE A 238 5.46 10.43 -21.40
N GLN A 239 6.54 9.86 -20.86
CA GLN A 239 7.78 9.66 -21.62
C GLN A 239 7.59 8.76 -22.84
N HIS A 240 6.68 7.79 -22.78
CA HIS A 240 6.47 6.82 -23.87
C HIS A 240 5.36 7.21 -24.85
N VAL A 241 4.40 8.07 -24.45
CA VAL A 241 3.26 8.49 -25.29
C VAL A 241 3.55 9.77 -26.07
N ILE A 242 4.38 10.68 -25.56
CA ILE A 242 4.74 11.90 -26.31
C ILE A 242 5.44 11.49 -27.60
N PRO A 243 4.87 11.82 -28.79
CA PRO A 243 5.55 11.62 -30.05
C PRO A 243 6.86 12.40 -30.01
N TYR A 244 7.97 11.69 -30.14
CA TYR A 244 9.25 12.33 -30.36
C TYR A 244 9.19 12.94 -31.77
N ASP A 245 9.01 14.26 -31.87
CA ASP A 245 9.40 14.98 -33.08
C ASP A 245 10.87 14.63 -33.38
N GLU A 246 11.17 14.41 -34.65
CA GLU A 246 12.35 13.67 -35.15
C GLU A 246 13.71 14.17 -34.65
N ASP A 247 13.79 15.33 -33.99
CA ASP A 247 15.09 15.93 -33.69
C ASP A 247 15.59 15.83 -32.24
N LYS A 248 14.77 15.65 -31.18
CA LYS A 248 15.32 15.61 -29.79
C LYS A 248 14.48 14.83 -28.78
N PRO A 249 15.02 13.80 -28.09
CA PRO A 249 14.46 13.39 -26.81
C PRO A 249 14.56 14.53 -25.80
N ILE A 250 13.42 14.90 -25.18
CA ILE A 250 13.41 15.94 -24.15
C ILE A 250 14.11 15.39 -22.90
N PHE A 251 15.40 15.66 -22.77
CA PHE A 251 16.23 15.29 -21.61
C PHE A 251 15.56 15.62 -20.27
N ALA A 252 14.84 16.75 -20.20
CA ALA A 252 14.08 17.12 -19.01
C ALA A 252 13.02 16.07 -18.62
N ILE A 253 12.29 15.49 -19.59
CA ILE A 253 11.30 14.44 -19.32
C ILE A 253 12.00 13.18 -18.81
N ALA A 254 13.14 12.81 -19.40
CA ALA A 254 13.94 11.67 -18.94
C ALA A 254 14.44 11.85 -17.49
N ILE A 255 14.86 13.06 -17.12
CA ILE A 255 15.26 13.40 -15.75
C ILE A 255 14.05 13.31 -14.80
N VAL A 256 12.91 13.89 -15.17
CA VAL A 256 11.69 13.85 -14.35
C VAL A 256 11.25 12.40 -14.12
N HIS A 257 11.24 11.58 -15.17
CA HIS A 257 10.97 10.14 -15.05
C HIS A 257 11.97 9.43 -14.11
N ALA A 258 13.27 9.68 -14.29
CA ALA A 258 14.33 9.12 -13.46
C ALA A 258 14.22 9.52 -11.98
N ILE A 259 13.66 10.70 -11.69
CA ILE A 259 13.37 11.10 -10.31
C ILE A 259 12.17 10.34 -9.78
N PHE A 260 11.02 10.41 -10.45
CA PHE A 260 9.75 10.05 -9.81
C PHE A 260 9.43 8.56 -9.79
N VAL A 261 9.79 7.80 -10.82
CA VAL A 261 9.48 6.37 -10.88
C VAL A 261 10.09 5.58 -9.72
N PRO A 262 11.41 5.69 -9.43
CA PRO A 262 11.98 4.96 -8.31
C PRO A 262 11.63 5.55 -6.94
N LEU A 263 11.10 6.78 -6.86
CA LEU A 263 10.90 7.51 -5.60
C LEU A 263 9.64 7.07 -4.81
N GLN A 264 8.80 6.21 -5.39
CA GLN A 264 7.53 5.80 -4.79
C GLN A 264 7.68 5.34 -3.33
N GLY A 265 8.64 4.46 -3.03
CA GLY A 265 8.85 3.93 -1.69
C GLY A 265 9.19 5.00 -0.65
N PHE A 266 9.94 6.03 -1.06
CA PHE A 266 10.26 7.18 -0.22
C PHE A 266 9.02 8.03 0.07
N LEU A 267 8.24 8.38 -0.95
CA LEU A 267 7.02 9.17 -0.79
C LEU A 267 5.95 8.42 0.04
N ASN A 268 5.84 7.11 -0.16
CA ASN A 268 5.01 6.23 0.66
C ASN A 268 5.44 6.24 2.14
N CYS A 269 6.75 6.24 2.41
CA CYS A 269 7.29 6.39 3.77
C CYS A 269 6.93 7.74 4.40
N LEU A 270 7.04 8.85 3.66
CA LEU A 270 6.65 10.17 4.16
C LEU A 270 5.17 10.18 4.54
N LEU A 271 4.29 9.65 3.69
CA LEU A 271 2.86 9.54 3.99
C LEU A 271 2.60 8.64 5.19
N TYR A 272 3.31 7.53 5.32
CA TYR A 272 3.22 6.64 6.48
C TYR A 272 3.62 7.36 7.78
N GLY A 273 4.73 8.11 7.72
CA GLY A 273 5.26 8.89 8.83
C GLY A 273 4.36 10.05 9.25
N PHE A 274 3.86 10.84 8.31
CA PHE A 274 2.94 11.95 8.60
C PHE A 274 1.54 11.49 9.00
N SER A 275 1.07 10.36 8.47
CA SER A 275 -0.25 9.80 8.80
C SER A 275 -0.36 9.39 10.26
N SER A 276 0.77 9.07 10.90
CA SER A 276 0.80 8.43 12.17
C SER A 276 1.45 9.27 13.26
N ASN A 277 0.75 9.43 14.39
CA ASN A 277 1.42 9.60 15.69
C ASN A 277 2.26 8.35 16.08
N LEU A 278 2.52 7.42 15.16
CA LEU A 278 3.08 6.07 15.38
C LEU A 278 4.57 5.96 15.03
N ILE A 279 5.11 6.81 14.14
CA ILE A 279 6.55 7.07 14.16
C ILE A 279 6.79 8.11 15.24
N ASN A 280 6.66 7.71 16.50
CA ASN A 280 7.43 8.39 17.53
C ASN A 280 8.89 8.12 17.13
N LEU A 281 9.52 9.05 16.42
CA LEU A 281 10.96 9.04 16.14
C LEU A 281 11.78 8.82 17.44
N ARG A 282 11.18 9.15 18.59
CA ARG A 282 11.65 8.80 19.95
C ARG A 282 11.74 7.29 20.22
N THR A 283 10.91 6.42 19.65
CA THR A 283 10.97 4.96 19.88
C THR A 283 11.97 4.27 18.95
N LEU A 284 12.23 4.83 17.76
CA LEU A 284 13.31 4.39 16.87
C LEU A 284 14.69 4.85 17.38
N MET A 285 14.79 6.07 17.95
CA MET A 285 16.03 6.60 18.51
C MET A 285 16.29 6.20 19.97
N CYS A 286 15.24 5.90 20.76
CA CYS A 286 15.41 5.34 22.11
C CYS A 286 14.90 3.90 22.13
N MET A 287 15.85 2.95 22.08
CA MET A 287 15.66 1.58 22.57
C MET A 287 15.40 1.56 24.09
N LYS A 288 14.39 2.28 24.58
CA LYS A 288 14.00 2.21 25.98
C LYS A 288 13.16 0.95 26.16
N LYS A 289 13.78 -0.07 26.77
CA LYS A 289 13.12 -1.29 27.26
C LYS A 289 11.72 -0.98 27.78
N ARG A 290 10.69 -1.62 27.23
CA ARG A 290 9.36 -1.59 27.85
C ARG A 290 9.44 -2.36 29.18
N PRO A 291 8.86 -1.84 30.28
CA PRO A 291 8.73 -2.62 31.51
C PRO A 291 7.83 -3.83 31.26
N LYS A 292 8.21 -4.98 31.85
CA LYS A 292 7.41 -6.22 31.82
C LYS A 292 6.00 -5.94 32.33
N PRO A 293 4.95 -6.63 31.83
CA PRO A 293 3.64 -6.55 32.44
C PRO A 293 3.75 -7.00 33.90
N LEU A 294 3.24 -6.19 34.82
CA LEU A 294 3.06 -6.63 36.21
C LEU A 294 2.20 -7.88 36.18
N HIS A 295 2.75 -9.00 36.65
CA HIS A 295 1.94 -10.12 37.10
C HIS A 295 1.04 -9.62 38.23
N PHE A 296 -0.24 -9.42 37.95
CA PHE A 296 -1.25 -9.25 39.00
C PHE A 296 -1.57 -10.63 39.55
N GLY A 297 -0.71 -11.08 40.45
CA GLY A 297 -0.88 -12.31 41.22
C GLY A 297 -0.76 -11.98 42.69
N GLU A 298 -1.80 -11.39 43.28
CA GLU A 298 -2.11 -11.62 44.70
C GLU A 298 -3.56 -11.25 45.03
N ARG A 299 -4.13 -12.04 45.94
CA ARG A 299 -5.52 -12.09 46.33
C ARG A 299 -6.02 -10.75 46.86
N ALA A 300 -7.24 -10.38 46.48
CA ALA A 300 -8.00 -9.34 47.15
C ALA A 300 -8.38 -9.77 48.58
N PRO A 301 -8.16 -8.94 49.61
CA PRO A 301 -8.95 -8.98 50.82
C PRO A 301 -10.18 -8.08 50.64
N LEU A 302 -11.36 -8.66 50.87
CA LEU A 302 -12.64 -7.97 51.04
C LEU A 302 -12.51 -6.84 52.07
N MET A 303 -12.70 -5.60 51.64
CA MET A 303 -12.89 -4.45 52.54
C MET A 303 -14.37 -4.07 52.54
N ASN A 304 -15.14 -4.78 53.37
CA ASN A 304 -16.41 -4.30 53.89
C ASN A 304 -16.14 -3.13 54.83
N SER A 305 -16.73 -1.95 54.58
CA SER A 305 -17.20 -0.98 55.61
C SER A 305 -17.23 0.47 55.13
N VAL A 306 -17.94 0.82 54.05
CA VAL A 306 -18.42 2.21 53.89
C VAL A 306 -19.79 2.24 53.20
N SER A 307 -20.87 2.02 53.96
CA SER A 307 -22.21 2.50 53.59
C SER A 307 -23.17 2.56 54.79
N SER A 308 -22.78 3.24 55.87
CA SER A 308 -23.70 3.54 56.99
C SER A 308 -24.06 5.02 57.15
N SER A 309 -23.62 5.92 56.25
CA SER A 309 -23.84 7.37 56.44
C SER A 309 -24.74 8.07 55.40
N TYR A 310 -25.33 7.34 54.44
CA TYR A 310 -26.18 7.93 53.39
C TYR A 310 -27.63 7.42 53.36
N ARG A 311 -28.03 6.57 54.32
CA ARG A 311 -29.38 6.00 54.38
C ARG A 311 -30.30 6.63 55.44
N ASN A 312 -29.87 7.68 56.14
CA ASN A 312 -30.65 8.30 57.22
C ASN A 312 -31.34 9.63 56.87
N ASN A 313 -31.32 10.08 55.61
CA ASN A 313 -31.90 11.39 55.22
C ASN A 313 -33.10 11.33 54.26
N MET A 314 -33.69 10.16 53.98
CA MET A 314 -34.89 10.05 53.11
C MET A 314 -35.99 9.15 53.67
N GLN A 315 -36.28 9.26 54.97
CA GLN A 315 -37.47 8.63 55.54
C GLN A 315 -38.05 9.43 56.72
N LYS A 316 -38.02 10.76 56.57
CA LYS A 316 -38.69 11.73 57.47
C LYS A 316 -40.03 12.24 56.93
N GLU A 317 -40.54 11.67 55.84
CA GLU A 317 -41.89 11.96 55.34
C GLU A 317 -42.66 10.64 55.29
N GLY A 318 -43.57 10.48 56.25
CA GLY A 318 -44.41 9.29 56.37
C GLY A 318 -45.54 9.29 55.35
N LEU A 319 -45.91 8.08 54.90
CA LEU A 319 -47.30 7.64 54.71
C LEU A 319 -47.34 6.15 54.29
N SER A 320 -47.68 5.34 55.30
CA SER A 320 -48.40 4.06 55.35
C SER A 320 -48.91 3.37 54.05
N SER A 321 -48.65 2.05 54.03
CA SER A 321 -49.60 0.94 53.78
C SER A 321 -49.55 0.16 52.45
N SER A 322 -49.47 -1.17 52.63
CA SER A 322 -49.87 -2.31 51.78
C SER A 322 -49.29 -2.37 50.35
N GLY A 323 -48.47 -3.34 49.96
CA GLY A 323 -48.37 -4.74 50.39
C GLY A 323 -49.13 -5.62 49.41
N TYR A 324 -48.45 -6.32 48.50
CA TYR A 324 -48.92 -7.56 47.86
C TYR A 324 -47.73 -8.35 47.29
N TYR A 325 -47.53 -9.54 47.85
CA TYR A 325 -46.69 -10.61 47.33
C TYR A 325 -47.54 -11.55 46.47
N ALA A 326 -46.91 -12.11 45.44
CA ALA A 326 -47.04 -13.46 44.91
C ALA A 326 -48.38 -13.95 44.29
N GLY A 327 -48.30 -14.29 43.00
CA GLY A 327 -48.32 -15.69 42.57
C GLY A 327 -49.63 -16.30 42.04
N TRP A 328 -49.46 -17.16 41.03
CA TRP A 328 -50.31 -18.26 40.54
C TRP A 328 -51.26 -18.07 39.33
N SER A 329 -50.86 -18.71 38.22
CA SER A 329 -51.55 -19.78 37.46
C SER A 329 -53.01 -19.65 36.98
N ARG A 330 -53.13 -19.78 35.65
CA ARG A 330 -54.04 -20.63 34.85
C ARG A 330 -55.59 -20.47 34.89
N ASP A 331 -56.07 -20.23 33.66
CA ASP A 331 -57.21 -20.84 32.95
C ASP A 331 -58.64 -20.33 33.15
N ASN A 332 -59.37 -20.44 32.01
CA ASN A 332 -60.78 -20.13 31.68
C ASN A 332 -61.10 -18.64 31.38
N THR A 333 -61.77 -18.27 30.28
CA THR A 333 -62.86 -18.93 29.51
C THR A 333 -63.01 -18.30 28.12
N ASP A 334 -63.33 -19.14 27.14
CA ASP A 334 -64.34 -19.06 26.07
C ASP A 334 -64.65 -17.76 25.31
N GLY A 335 -64.68 -17.89 23.98
CA GLY A 335 -65.27 -16.96 23.03
C GLY A 335 -65.18 -17.48 21.59
N GLU A 336 -66.23 -18.16 21.15
CA GLU A 336 -66.50 -18.70 19.81
C GLU A 336 -66.20 -17.73 18.66
N LEU A 337 -65.73 -18.26 17.51
CA LEU A 337 -66.32 -17.96 16.20
C LEU A 337 -65.85 -18.93 15.10
N SER A 338 -66.85 -19.31 14.32
CA SER A 338 -67.05 -20.38 13.33
C SER A 338 -66.36 -20.28 11.97
N SER A 339 -66.39 -21.41 11.25
CA SER A 339 -66.31 -21.64 9.78
C SER A 339 -64.92 -21.46 9.14
N LEU A 340 -64.32 -22.40 8.40
CA LEU A 340 -64.78 -23.48 7.52
C LEU A 340 -63.75 -24.62 7.54
#